data_AF-A0A957NUL8-F1
#
_entry.id   AF-A0A957NUL8-F1
#
_cell.length_a   1.000
_cell.length_b   1.000
_cell.length_c   1.000
_cell.angle_alpha   90.00
_cell.angle_beta   90.00
_cell.angle_gamma   90.00
#
_symmetry.space_group_name_H-M   'P 1'
#
loop_
_entity.id
_entity.type
_entity.pdbx_description
1 polymer ?
#
loop_
_entity_poly.entity_id
_entity_poly.type
_entity_poly.pdbx_seq_one_letter_code
_entity_poly.pdbx_strand_id
1 'polypeptide(L)'
;DISTDVFETYVADFHGTTVTLFEQQSPEEESNKAVCYDCHGVHNILKPTDEHSSVIKQNLLTTCRECHPDATENFPNSWTSHFKPSLEHNPVVYLVNLFYDFLIPTVVGGFALFIGSDVFRRSWNRRRHGRKNHE
;
A
#
# COMPACT_ATOMS: atom_id res chain seq x y z
N ASP A 1 -17.26 -17.36 4.53
CA ASP A 1 -17.74 -16.17 3.80
C ASP A 1 -16.60 -15.46 3.11
N ILE A 2 -16.87 -14.90 1.92
CA ILE A 2 -15.91 -14.08 1.18
C ILE A 2 -15.94 -12.69 1.83
N SER A 3 -14.77 -12.17 2.23
CA SER A 3 -14.68 -10.85 2.85
C SER A 3 -15.13 -9.75 1.89
N THR A 4 -15.85 -8.75 2.38
CA THR A 4 -16.16 -7.53 1.62
C THR A 4 -14.91 -6.70 1.32
N ASP A 5 -13.80 -6.99 1.99
CA ASP A 5 -12.54 -6.25 1.88
C ASP A 5 -11.65 -6.72 0.71
N VAL A 6 -12.08 -7.74 -0.05
CA VAL A 6 -11.26 -8.31 -1.14
C VAL A 6 -10.88 -7.23 -2.16
N PHE A 7 -11.84 -6.40 -2.57
CA PHE A 7 -11.60 -5.31 -3.51
C PHE A 7 -10.61 -4.28 -2.94
N GLU A 8 -10.83 -3.84 -1.69
CA GLU A 8 -9.98 -2.84 -1.03
C GLU A 8 -8.53 -3.34 -0.88
N THR A 9 -8.35 -4.60 -0.50
CA THR A 9 -7.01 -5.20 -0.36
C THR A 9 -6.30 -5.38 -1.71
N TYR A 10 -7.05 -5.64 -2.78
CA TYR A 10 -6.50 -5.66 -4.15
C TYR A 10 -6.07 -4.26 -4.59
N VAL A 11 -6.93 -3.25 -4.45
CA VAL A 11 -6.61 -1.87 -4.86
C VAL A 11 -5.41 -1.33 -4.07
N ALA A 12 -5.26 -1.73 -2.81
CA ALA A 12 -4.12 -1.36 -1.97
C ALA A 12 -2.82 -2.14 -2.28
N ASP A 13 -2.88 -3.20 -3.08
CA ASP A 13 -1.69 -3.95 -3.48
C ASP A 13 -0.97 -3.30 -4.67
N PHE A 14 0.19 -3.83 -5.04
CA PHE A 14 0.99 -3.28 -6.14
C PHE A 14 0.30 -3.37 -7.50
N HIS A 15 -0.44 -4.45 -7.77
CA HIS A 15 -1.16 -4.60 -9.03
C HIS A 15 -2.33 -3.62 -9.11
N GLY A 16 -3.22 -3.62 -8.12
CA GLY A 16 -4.39 -2.76 -8.08
C GLY A 16 -4.03 -1.28 -8.01
N THR A 17 -3.02 -0.90 -7.22
CA THR A 17 -2.51 0.48 -7.18
C THR A 17 -2.01 0.89 -8.56
N THR A 18 -1.28 0.02 -9.26
CA THR A 18 -0.75 0.36 -10.57
C THR A 18 -1.84 0.45 -11.63
N VAL A 19 -2.84 -0.45 -11.63
CA VAL A 19 -4.02 -0.34 -12.50
C VAL A 19 -4.70 1.00 -12.28
N THR A 20 -4.96 1.36 -11.01
CA THR A 20 -5.62 2.61 -10.64
C THR A 20 -4.82 3.84 -11.11
N LEU A 21 -3.49 3.80 -11.03
CA LEU A 21 -2.63 4.87 -11.52
C LEU A 21 -2.63 4.97 -13.05
N PHE A 22 -2.59 3.84 -13.75
CA PHE A 22 -2.64 3.80 -15.22
C PHE A 22 -3.96 4.36 -15.75
N GLU A 23 -5.08 3.97 -15.16
CA GLU A 23 -6.40 4.52 -15.49
C GLU A 23 -6.47 6.04 -15.31
N GLN A 24 -5.76 6.58 -14.32
CA GLN A 24 -5.71 8.03 -14.07
C GLN A 24 -4.76 8.78 -15.01
N GLN A 25 -3.64 8.16 -15.40
CA GLN A 25 -2.58 8.84 -16.18
C GLN A 25 -2.72 8.63 -17.69
N SER A 26 -3.13 7.44 -18.12
CA SER A 26 -3.20 6.99 -19.51
C SER A 26 -4.48 6.18 -19.74
N PRO A 27 -5.68 6.78 -19.67
CA PRO A 27 -6.95 6.05 -19.74
C PRO A 27 -7.21 5.34 -21.08
N GLU A 28 -6.49 5.72 -22.13
CA GLU A 28 -6.58 5.10 -23.46
C GLU A 28 -5.64 3.88 -23.62
N GLU A 29 -4.75 3.65 -22.65
CA GLU A 29 -3.77 2.57 -22.66
C GLU A 29 -4.22 1.45 -21.73
N GLU A 30 -4.25 0.21 -22.21
CA GLU A 30 -4.58 -0.92 -21.36
C GLU A 30 -3.42 -1.22 -20.39
N SER A 31 -3.78 -1.40 -19.12
CA SER A 31 -2.83 -1.78 -18.08
C SER A 31 -2.35 -3.22 -18.29
N ASN A 32 -1.03 -3.42 -18.32
CA ASN A 32 -0.41 -4.75 -18.36
C ASN A 32 -0.21 -5.37 -16.97
N LYS A 33 -1.03 -4.98 -16.00
CA LYS A 33 -0.94 -5.43 -14.60
C LYS A 33 -2.05 -6.42 -14.31
N ALA A 34 -1.76 -7.39 -13.45
CA ALA A 34 -2.71 -8.44 -13.10
C ALA A 34 -4.00 -7.85 -12.49
N VAL A 35 -5.13 -8.27 -13.03
CA VAL A 35 -6.47 -8.05 -12.49
C VAL A 35 -7.07 -9.37 -12.00
N CYS A 36 -8.30 -9.31 -11.47
CA CYS A 36 -8.94 -10.43 -10.78
C CYS A 36 -8.89 -11.73 -11.59
N TYR A 37 -9.20 -11.67 -12.89
CA TYR A 37 -9.29 -12.85 -13.74
C TYR A 37 -7.93 -13.39 -14.20
N ASP A 38 -6.86 -12.60 -14.19
CA ASP A 38 -5.52 -13.09 -14.52
C ASP A 38 -5.04 -14.12 -13.49
N CYS A 39 -5.44 -13.92 -12.23
CA CYS A 39 -5.15 -14.88 -11.17
C CYS A 39 -6.24 -15.95 -11.06
N HIS A 40 -7.53 -15.59 -11.09
CA HIS A 40 -8.63 -16.50 -10.76
C HIS A 40 -9.24 -17.25 -11.96
N GLY A 41 -8.99 -16.80 -13.18
CA GLY A 41 -9.68 -17.26 -14.39
C GLY A 41 -11.04 -16.57 -14.60
N VAL A 42 -11.78 -17.05 -15.62
CA VAL A 42 -13.05 -16.43 -16.05
C VAL A 42 -14.22 -17.41 -15.89
N HIS A 43 -14.19 -18.53 -16.62
CA HIS A 43 -15.25 -19.56 -16.59
C HIS A 43 -14.85 -20.80 -15.77
N ASN A 44 -13.65 -20.79 -15.19
CA ASN A 44 -13.03 -21.86 -14.43
C ASN A 44 -12.56 -21.36 -13.06
N ILE A 45 -13.31 -20.41 -12.47
CA ILE A 45 -12.99 -19.84 -11.17
C ILE A 45 -13.22 -20.92 -10.10
N LEU A 46 -12.13 -21.40 -9.53
CA LEU A 46 -12.15 -22.40 -8.47
C LEU A 46 -11.99 -21.74 -7.10
N LYS A 47 -12.46 -22.44 -6.06
CA LYS A 47 -12.22 -22.00 -4.68
C LYS A 47 -10.71 -21.95 -4.41
N PRO A 48 -10.22 -21.01 -3.59
CA PRO A 48 -8.79 -20.94 -3.24
C PRO A 48 -8.28 -22.15 -2.44
N THR A 49 -9.18 -23.02 -1.98
CA THR A 49 -8.88 -24.28 -1.30
C THR A 49 -8.89 -25.50 -2.24
N ASP A 50 -9.24 -25.31 -3.52
CA ASP A 50 -9.24 -26.38 -4.52
C ASP A 50 -7.81 -26.61 -5.03
N GLU A 51 -7.40 -27.87 -5.12
CA GLU A 51 -6.06 -28.25 -5.59
C GLU A 51 -5.78 -27.85 -7.04
N HIS A 52 -6.83 -27.73 -7.87
CA HIS A 52 -6.73 -27.29 -9.26
C HIS A 52 -6.79 -25.77 -9.40
N SER A 53 -6.99 -25.03 -8.31
CA SER A 53 -7.06 -23.57 -8.35
C SER A 53 -5.69 -22.97 -8.66
N SER A 54 -5.63 -22.02 -9.59
CA SER A 54 -4.43 -21.22 -9.88
C SER A 54 -3.98 -20.35 -8.69
N VAL A 55 -4.87 -20.07 -7.75
CA VAL A 55 -4.59 -19.23 -6.57
C VAL A 55 -4.36 -20.02 -5.29
N ILE A 56 -4.34 -21.36 -5.34
CA ILE A 56 -3.89 -22.15 -4.19
C ILE A 56 -2.38 -21.97 -4.02
N LYS A 57 -1.90 -21.95 -2.77
CA LYS A 57 -0.50 -21.65 -2.42
C LYS A 57 0.53 -22.45 -3.23
N GLN A 58 0.23 -23.72 -3.52
CA GLN A 58 1.10 -24.63 -4.27
C GLN A 58 1.22 -24.25 -5.76
N ASN A 59 0.15 -23.71 -6.35
CA ASN A 59 0.13 -23.34 -7.77
C ASN A 59 0.48 -21.86 -8.00
N LEU A 60 0.46 -21.04 -6.94
CA LEU A 60 0.62 -19.59 -7.02
C LEU A 60 1.93 -19.17 -7.70
N LEU A 61 3.04 -19.88 -7.45
CA LEU A 61 4.31 -19.57 -8.13
C LEU A 61 4.20 -19.70 -9.66
N THR A 62 3.48 -20.73 -10.13
CA THR A 62 3.24 -20.94 -11.56
C THR A 62 2.44 -19.77 -12.14
N THR A 63 1.38 -19.36 -11.44
CA THR A 63 0.54 -18.20 -11.81
C THR A 63 1.36 -16.91 -11.84
N CYS A 64 2.17 -16.63 -10.81
CA CYS A 64 3.04 -15.44 -10.78
C CYS A 64 4.03 -15.43 -11.96
N ARG A 65 4.53 -16.59 -12.38
CA ARG A 65 5.52 -16.72 -13.45
C ARG A 65 4.99 -16.46 -14.85
N GLU A 66 3.68 -16.38 -15.04
CA GLU A 66 3.10 -15.95 -16.31
C GLU A 66 3.56 -14.53 -16.68
N CYS A 67 3.73 -13.66 -15.68
CA CYS A 67 4.24 -12.30 -15.84
C CYS A 67 5.65 -12.09 -15.25
N HIS A 68 6.04 -12.88 -14.23
CA HIS A 68 7.34 -12.79 -13.55
C HIS A 68 8.18 -14.07 -13.78
N PRO A 69 8.77 -14.26 -14.97
CA PRO A 69 9.41 -15.53 -15.35
C PRO A 69 10.55 -15.95 -14.40
N ASP A 70 11.27 -14.98 -13.83
CA ASP A 70 12.40 -15.20 -12.92
C ASP A 70 12.00 -15.31 -11.44
N ALA A 71 10.70 -15.32 -11.12
CA ALA A 71 10.22 -15.45 -9.75
C ALA A 71 10.72 -16.75 -9.10
N THR A 72 11.27 -16.64 -7.89
CA THR A 72 11.74 -17.79 -7.10
C THR A 72 10.64 -18.32 -6.17
N GLU A 73 10.86 -19.47 -5.55
CA GLU A 73 9.86 -20.11 -4.67
C GLU A 73 9.36 -19.21 -3.53
N ASN A 74 10.18 -18.28 -3.06
CA ASN A 74 9.80 -17.35 -1.99
C ASN A 74 9.07 -16.11 -2.49
N PHE A 75 9.03 -15.85 -3.80
CA PHE A 75 8.41 -14.67 -4.38
C PHE A 75 6.93 -14.53 -3.98
N PRO A 76 6.09 -15.57 -4.08
CA PRO A 76 4.67 -15.46 -3.73
C PRO A 76 4.43 -15.26 -2.22
N ASN A 77 5.40 -15.51 -1.36
CA ASN A 77 5.25 -15.29 0.09
C ASN A 77 5.18 -13.81 0.47
N SER A 78 5.56 -12.91 -0.44
CA SER A 78 5.39 -11.46 -0.26
C SER A 78 3.94 -11.00 -0.45
N TRP A 79 3.10 -11.83 -1.08
CA TRP A 79 1.69 -11.54 -1.28
C TRP A 79 0.87 -11.94 -0.06
N THR A 80 0.11 -10.99 0.48
CA THR A 80 -0.68 -11.17 1.72
C THR A 80 -2.03 -11.85 1.51
N SER A 81 -2.30 -12.33 0.29
CA SER A 81 -3.66 -12.67 -0.17
C SER A 81 -4.63 -11.48 -0.04
N HIS A 82 -5.93 -11.73 -0.21
CA HIS A 82 -6.98 -10.72 -0.03
C HIS A 82 -7.45 -10.61 1.43
N PHE A 83 -6.51 -10.55 2.38
CA PHE A 83 -6.79 -10.36 3.81
C PHE A 83 -6.19 -9.05 4.30
N LYS A 84 -6.99 -8.27 5.05
CA LYS A 84 -6.47 -7.11 5.77
C LYS A 84 -5.43 -7.59 6.80
N PRO A 85 -4.24 -6.95 6.86
CA PRO A 85 -3.25 -7.29 7.87
C PRO A 85 -3.83 -7.19 9.29
N SER A 86 -3.67 -8.25 10.06
CA SER A 86 -4.10 -8.38 11.45
C SER A 86 -3.14 -9.29 12.21
N LEU A 87 -3.35 -9.47 13.52
CA LEU A 87 -2.56 -10.41 14.31
C LEU A 87 -2.76 -11.87 13.89
N GLU A 88 -3.90 -12.19 13.25
CA GLU A 88 -4.19 -13.51 12.73
C GLU A 88 -3.68 -13.69 11.29
N HIS A 89 -3.79 -12.65 10.46
CA HIS A 89 -3.43 -12.68 9.05
C HIS A 89 -2.31 -11.68 8.76
N ASN A 90 -1.10 -12.15 8.44
CA ASN A 90 0.07 -11.31 8.16
C ASN A 90 0.50 -10.42 9.36
N PRO A 91 0.81 -11.02 10.54
CA PRO A 91 1.09 -10.27 11.77
C PRO A 91 2.30 -9.34 11.65
N VAL A 92 3.31 -9.72 10.86
CA VAL A 92 4.49 -8.87 10.64
C VAL A 92 4.11 -7.56 9.93
N VAL A 93 3.28 -7.65 8.88
CA VAL A 93 2.80 -6.46 8.14
C VAL A 93 1.95 -5.58 9.04
N TYR A 94 1.07 -6.18 9.85
CA TYR A 94 0.27 -5.43 10.83
C TYR A 94 1.14 -4.64 11.81
N LEU A 95 2.17 -5.27 12.39
CA LEU A 95 3.07 -4.60 13.34
C LEU A 95 3.89 -3.48 12.67
N VAL A 96 4.31 -3.68 11.43
CA VAL A 96 5.02 -2.67 10.64
C VAL A 96 4.10 -1.47 10.35
N ASN A 97 2.85 -1.72 9.93
CA ASN A 97 1.88 -0.65 9.71
C ASN A 97 1.60 0.13 11.00
N LEU A 98 1.38 -0.58 12.11
CA LEU A 98 1.17 0.03 13.43
C LEU A 98 2.35 0.92 13.83
N PHE A 99 3.58 0.47 13.58
CA PHE A 99 4.77 1.27 13.84
C PHE A 99 4.79 2.56 13.00
N TYR A 100 4.52 2.48 11.69
CA TYR A 100 4.51 3.65 10.81
C TYR A 100 3.36 4.62 11.10
N ASP A 101 2.21 4.12 11.53
CA ASP A 101 1.05 4.93 11.93
C ASP A 101 1.38 5.86 13.10
N PHE A 102 2.29 5.47 13.99
CA PHE A 102 2.78 6.36 15.05
C PHE A 102 4.03 7.15 14.63
N LEU A 103 4.96 6.51 13.92
CA LEU A 103 6.23 7.13 13.55
C LEU A 103 6.00 8.35 12.64
N ILE A 104 5.23 8.20 11.56
CA ILE A 104 5.07 9.24 10.54
C ILE A 104 4.44 10.51 11.13
N PRO A 105 3.30 10.47 11.84
CA PRO A 105 2.71 11.68 12.42
C PRO A 105 3.58 12.30 13.51
N THR A 106 4.29 11.48 14.30
CA THR A 106 5.20 11.98 15.33
C THR A 106 6.36 12.76 14.73
N VAL A 107 6.98 12.23 13.68
CA VAL A 107 8.10 12.88 12.98
C VAL A 107 7.62 14.14 12.26
N VAL A 108 6.56 14.03 11.45
CA VAL A 108 6.00 15.16 10.70
C VAL A 108 5.52 16.26 11.65
N GLY A 109 4.81 15.89 12.72
CA GLY A 109 4.34 16.81 13.75
C GLY A 109 5.49 17.48 14.49
N GLY A 110 6.52 16.72 14.86
CA GLY A 110 7.74 17.25 15.48
C GLY A 110 8.43 18.29 14.61
N PHE A 111 8.59 18.01 13.32
CA PHE A 111 9.15 18.98 12.36
C PHE A 111 8.26 20.22 12.19
N ALA A 112 6.95 20.04 12.07
CA ALA A 112 6.01 21.14 11.95
C ALA A 112 6.05 22.06 13.18
N LEU A 113 6.11 21.49 14.39
CA LEU A 113 6.26 22.24 15.64
C LEU A 113 7.60 22.97 15.71
N PHE A 114 8.69 22.29 15.33
CA PHE A 114 10.02 22.89 15.30
C PHE A 114 10.07 24.11 14.37
N ILE A 115 9.64 23.94 13.12
CA ILE A 115 9.60 25.01 12.11
C ILE A 115 8.67 26.14 12.57
N GLY A 116 7.47 25.79 13.07
CA GLY A 116 6.51 26.76 13.58
C GLY A 116 7.08 27.60 14.73
N SER A 117 7.80 26.97 15.66
CA SER A 117 8.43 27.65 16.78
C SER A 117 9.53 28.64 16.35
N ASP A 118 10.33 28.27 15.34
CA ASP A 118 11.39 29.14 14.83
C ASP A 118 10.80 30.33 14.05
N VAL A 119 9.79 30.09 13.21
CA VAL A 119 9.06 31.15 12.48
C VAL A 119 8.38 32.11 13.46
N PHE A 120 7.74 31.58 14.51
CA PHE A 120 7.11 32.38 15.55
C PHE A 120 8.14 33.26 16.28
N ARG A 121 9.25 32.67 16.74
CA ARG A 121 10.34 33.39 17.42
C ARG A 121 10.91 34.51 16.54
N ARG A 122 11.18 34.23 15.26
CA ARG A 122 11.68 35.23 14.30
C ARG A 122 10.68 36.37 14.10
N SER A 123 9.40 36.06 13.96
CA SER A 123 8.33 37.05 13.78
C SER A 123 8.15 37.93 15.03
N TRP A 124 8.19 37.31 16.21
CA TRP A 124 8.09 38.01 17.49
C TRP A 124 9.27 38.98 17.71
N ASN A 125 10.49 38.53 17.44
CA ASN A 125 11.68 39.38 17.57
C ASN A 125 11.67 40.54 16.57
N ARG A 126 11.26 40.33 15.30
CA ARG A 126 11.10 41.42 14.32
C ARG A 126 10.08 42.47 14.79
N ARG A 127 8.92 42.04 15.30
CA ARG A 127 7.88 42.96 15.83
C ARG A 127 8.38 43.75 17.05
N ARG A 128 9.15 43.13 17.96
CA ARG A 128 9.73 43.83 19.12
C ARG A 128 10.79 44.86 18.74
N HIS A 129 11.66 44.55 17.77
CA HIS A 129 12.70 45.49 17.33
C HIS A 129 12.14 46.64 16.48
N GLY A 130 11.15 46.39 15.61
CA GLY A 130 10.46 47.47 14.89
C GLY A 130 9.76 48.48 15.80
N ARG A 131 9.29 48.03 16.98
CA ARG A 131 8.65 48.90 17.99
C ARG A 131 9.64 49.78 18.76
N LYS A 132 10.91 49.37 18.89
CA LYS A 132 11.97 50.14 19.59
C LYS A 132 12.60 51.26 18.75
N ASN A 133 12.46 51.22 17.42
CA ASN A 133 13.04 52.24 16.53
C ASN A 133 12.07 53.41 16.22
N HIS A 134 10.86 53.38 16.81
CA HIS A 134 9.81 54.39 16.63
C HIS A 134 9.55 55.24 17.89
N GLU A 135 10.30 55.02 18.97
CA GLU A 135 10.42 55.89 20.16
C GLU A 135 11.74 56.67 20.07
#